data_AF-A0A6I4XIC4-F1
#
_entry.id   AF-A0A6I4XIC4-F1
#
_cell.length_a   1.000
_cell.length_b   1.000
_cell.length_c   1.000
_cell.angle_alpha   90.00
_cell.angle_beta   90.00
_cell.angle_gamma   90.00
#
_symmetry.space_group_name_H-M   'P 1'
#
loop_
_entity.id
_entity.type
_entity.pdbx_description
1 polymer ?
#
loop_
_entity_poly.entity_id
_entity_poly.type
_entity_poly.pdbx_seq_one_letter_code
_entity_poly.pdbx_strand_id
1 'polypeptide(L)'
;MYRSPYEAYPYLSSKPEDLRCDFELMTDELASMTGLLRGYVQQLDVPEQPALTEELAKICELIYHVNPTTRTKLTVTEDEIAWLLERVNAMNELTYEENRPFVLPMGTI
;
A
#
# COMPACT_ATOMS: atom_id res chain seq x y z
N MET A 1 10.14 -33.20 -8.06
CA MET A 1 9.35 -32.26 -8.88
C MET A 1 10.35 -31.54 -9.78
N TYR A 2 10.21 -31.65 -11.10
CA TYR A 2 11.09 -30.99 -12.07
C TYR A 2 10.74 -29.49 -12.13
N ARG A 3 11.75 -28.61 -12.08
CA ARG A 3 11.59 -27.17 -12.32
C ARG A 3 12.20 -26.84 -13.67
N SER A 4 11.38 -26.36 -14.60
CA SER A 4 11.87 -25.94 -15.92
C SER A 4 12.58 -24.59 -15.77
N PRO A 5 13.75 -24.38 -16.40
CA PRO A 5 14.34 -23.04 -16.50
C PRO A 5 13.50 -22.08 -17.35
N TYR A 6 12.44 -22.57 -18.02
CA TYR A 6 11.49 -21.80 -18.82
C TYR A 6 10.10 -21.71 -18.17
N GLU A 7 9.97 -22.02 -16.89
CA GLU A 7 8.69 -21.93 -16.19
C GLU A 7 8.28 -20.46 -16.06
N ALA A 8 7.23 -20.07 -16.77
CA ALA A 8 6.71 -18.70 -16.74
C ALA A 8 6.14 -18.33 -15.35
N TYR A 9 5.65 -19.33 -14.61
CA TYR A 9 4.98 -19.15 -13.33
C TYR A 9 5.52 -20.15 -12.29
N PRO A 10 6.76 -19.95 -11.81
CA PRO A 10 7.43 -20.87 -10.87
C PRO A 10 6.71 -21.02 -9.52
N TYR A 11 5.70 -20.19 -9.25
CA TYR A 11 4.83 -20.29 -8.09
C TYR A 11 3.71 -21.32 -8.24
N LEU A 12 3.32 -21.72 -9.47
CA LEU A 12 2.33 -22.79 -9.68
C LEU A 12 2.85 -24.16 -9.20
N SER A 13 4.17 -24.30 -9.13
CA SER A 13 4.86 -25.46 -8.57
C SER A 13 5.34 -25.26 -7.13
N SER A 14 4.98 -24.15 -6.49
CA SER A 14 5.20 -23.95 -5.05
C SER A 14 4.29 -24.85 -4.23
N LYS A 15 4.70 -25.11 -2.99
CA LYS A 15 3.86 -25.86 -2.04
C LYS A 15 2.61 -25.04 -1.68
N PRO A 16 1.47 -25.65 -1.38
CA PRO A 16 0.25 -24.92 -1.02
C PRO A 16 0.41 -23.98 0.17
N GLU A 17 1.37 -24.23 1.07
CA GLU A 17 1.63 -23.42 2.25
C GLU A 17 2.60 -22.24 1.98
N ASP A 18 3.11 -22.10 0.75
CA ASP A 18 4.04 -21.04 0.36
C ASP A 18 3.30 -19.77 -0.07
N LEU A 19 3.00 -18.92 0.91
CA LEU A 19 2.21 -17.69 0.73
C LEU A 19 3.01 -16.50 0.16
N ARG A 20 4.24 -16.71 -0.31
CA ARG A 20 5.07 -15.59 -0.82
C ARG A 20 4.46 -14.97 -2.08
N CYS A 21 3.91 -15.81 -2.97
CA CYS A 21 3.22 -15.33 -4.16
C CYS A 21 1.94 -14.57 -3.80
N ASP A 22 1.18 -15.05 -2.80
CA ASP A 22 -0.04 -14.37 -2.35
C ASP A 22 0.30 -12.98 -1.79
N PHE A 23 1.37 -12.87 -1.00
CA PHE A 23 1.87 -11.59 -0.50
C PHE A 23 2.26 -10.63 -1.64
N GLU A 24 2.95 -11.11 -2.67
CA GLU A 24 3.34 -10.32 -3.83
C GLU A 24 2.11 -9.83 -4.60
N LEU A 25 1.13 -10.70 -4.85
CA LEU A 25 -0.12 -10.33 -5.51
C LEU A 25 -0.91 -9.29 -4.70
N MET A 26 -1.00 -9.47 -3.38
CA MET A 26 -1.70 -8.53 -2.49
C MET A 26 -1.00 -7.16 -2.43
N THR A 27 0.33 -7.12 -2.45
CA THR A 27 1.07 -5.86 -2.47
C THR A 27 1.01 -5.16 -3.82
N ASP A 28 1.00 -5.91 -4.93
CA ASP A 28 0.75 -5.37 -6.28
C ASP A 28 -0.67 -4.78 -6.42
N GLU A 29 -1.68 -5.48 -5.89
CA GLU A 29 -3.07 -4.99 -5.82
C GLU A 29 -3.14 -3.71 -4.97
N LEU A 30 -2.52 -3.71 -3.78
CA LEU A 30 -2.47 -2.54 -2.91
C LEU A 30 -1.84 -1.33 -3.61
N ALA A 31 -0.70 -1.50 -4.30
CA ALA A 31 -0.06 -0.44 -5.06
C ALA A 31 -0.98 0.10 -6.18
N SER A 32 -1.68 -0.80 -6.88
CA SER A 32 -2.63 -0.43 -7.93
C SER A 32 -3.81 0.38 -7.38
N MET A 33 -4.37 -0.04 -6.24
CA MET A 33 -5.44 0.67 -5.55
C MET A 33 -4.99 2.02 -4.99
N THR A 34 -3.77 2.12 -4.46
CA THR A 34 -3.16 3.40 -4.04
C THR A 34 -2.99 4.35 -5.23
N GLY A 35 -2.53 3.84 -6.38
CA GLY A 35 -2.44 4.61 -7.62
C GLY A 35 -3.80 5.11 -8.11
N LEU A 36 -4.83 4.28 -8.04
CA LEU A 36 -6.21 4.66 -8.37
C LEU A 36 -6.74 5.74 -7.41
N LEU A 37 -6.56 5.55 -6.10
CA LEU A 37 -6.93 6.53 -5.09
C LEU A 37 -6.25 7.88 -5.33
N ARG A 38 -4.96 7.87 -5.66
CA ARG A 38 -4.22 9.09 -6.03
C ARG A 38 -4.86 9.78 -7.24
N GLY A 39 -5.26 9.02 -8.27
CA GLY A 39 -5.96 9.56 -9.43
C GLY A 39 -7.29 10.23 -9.09
N TYR A 40 -8.04 9.70 -8.13
CA TYR A 40 -9.26 10.34 -7.62
C TYR A 40 -8.96 11.59 -6.78
N VAL A 41 -8.00 11.52 -5.85
CA VAL A 41 -7.57 12.66 -5.03
C VAL A 41 -7.11 13.81 -5.90
N GLN A 42 -6.42 13.54 -7.01
CA GLN A 42 -5.97 14.56 -7.94
C GLN A 42 -7.10 15.42 -8.53
N GLN A 43 -8.34 14.90 -8.55
CA GLN A 43 -9.52 15.58 -9.09
C GLN A 43 -10.26 16.42 -8.04
N LEU A 44 -9.89 16.31 -6.76
CA LEU A 44 -10.54 17.04 -5.67
C LEU A 44 -10.10 18.52 -5.66
N ASP A 45 -11.06 19.42 -5.47
CA ASP A 45 -10.83 20.84 -5.25
C ASP A 45 -10.78 21.14 -3.75
N VAL A 46 -9.72 20.66 -3.09
CA VAL A 46 -9.47 20.88 -1.65
C VAL A 46 -8.03 21.36 -1.42
N PRO A 47 -7.77 22.23 -0.43
CA PRO A 47 -6.44 22.77 -0.15
C PRO A 47 -5.36 21.70 0.08
N GLU A 48 -5.75 20.55 0.64
CA GLU A 48 -4.87 19.44 1.00
C GLU A 48 -4.49 18.56 -0.20
N GLN A 49 -5.16 18.70 -1.35
CA GLN A 49 -5.01 17.84 -2.52
C GLN A 49 -3.55 17.66 -2.97
N PRO A 50 -2.71 18.72 -3.05
CA PRO A 50 -1.34 18.57 -3.52
C PRO A 50 -0.50 17.71 -2.56
N ALA A 51 -0.67 17.94 -1.25
CA ALA A 51 0.03 17.18 -0.22
C ALA A 51 -0.39 15.70 -0.23
N LEU A 52 -1.70 15.42 -0.27
CA LEU A 52 -2.23 14.05 -0.30
C LEU A 52 -1.77 13.28 -1.56
N THR A 53 -1.68 13.97 -2.70
CA THR A 53 -1.21 13.37 -3.96
C THR A 53 0.25 12.91 -3.87
N GLU A 54 1.11 13.71 -3.23
CA GLU A 54 2.52 13.38 -3.02
C GLU A 54 2.70 12.31 -1.94
N GLU A 55 1.94 12.37 -0.86
CA GLU A 55 1.93 11.35 0.19
C GLU A 55 1.53 9.98 -0.39
N LEU A 56 0.48 9.93 -1.23
CA LEU A 56 0.06 8.70 -1.90
C LEU A 56 1.10 8.17 -2.90
N ALA A 57 1.86 9.06 -3.56
CA ALA A 57 2.97 8.64 -4.42
C ALA A 57 4.09 7.96 -3.61
N LYS A 58 4.48 8.56 -2.47
CA LYS A 58 5.46 7.96 -1.56
C LYS A 58 4.96 6.65 -0.95
N ILE A 59 3.69 6.57 -0.56
CA ILE A 59 3.10 5.32 -0.05
C ILE A 59 3.14 4.21 -1.12
N CYS A 60 2.83 4.54 -2.37
CA CYS A 60 2.93 3.59 -3.49
C CYS A 60 4.37 3.06 -3.68
N GLU A 61 5.37 3.95 -3.60
CA GLU A 61 6.78 3.56 -3.63
C GLU A 61 7.16 2.63 -2.46
N LEU A 62 6.69 2.93 -1.24
CA LEU A 62 6.93 2.08 -0.07
C LEU A 62 6.28 0.70 -0.23
N ILE A 63 5.07 0.61 -0.78
CA ILE A 63 4.42 -0.69 -1.06
C ILE A 63 5.28 -1.51 -2.05
N TYR A 64 5.82 -0.86 -3.08
CA TYR A 64 6.72 -1.51 -4.03
C TYR A 64 8.02 -1.99 -3.37
N HIS A 65 8.56 -1.23 -2.42
CA HIS A 65 9.71 -1.66 -1.61
C HIS A 65 9.38 -2.83 -0.67
N VAL A 66 8.13 -2.95 -0.20
CA VAL A 66 7.68 -4.08 0.63
C VAL A 66 7.56 -5.37 -0.20
N ASN A 67 7.10 -5.30 -1.45
CA ASN A 67 6.82 -6.47 -2.31
C ASN A 67 7.94 -7.55 -2.31
N PRO A 68 9.23 -7.24 -2.54
CA PRO A 68 10.29 -8.26 -2.58
C PRO A 68 10.72 -8.79 -1.20
N THR A 69 10.16 -8.29 -0.09
CA THR A 69 10.63 -8.58 1.28
C THR A 69 10.57 -10.07 1.63
N THR A 70 9.53 -10.78 1.17
CA THR A 70 9.36 -12.20 1.47
C THR A 70 10.31 -13.12 0.69
N ARG A 71 10.94 -12.59 -0.38
CA ARG A 71 11.96 -13.29 -1.17
C ARG A 71 13.38 -12.87 -0.85
N THR A 72 13.58 -11.62 -0.42
CA THR A 72 14.91 -11.03 -0.24
C THR A 72 15.10 -10.50 1.18
N LYS A 73 14.94 -9.19 1.38
CA LYS A 73 15.06 -8.50 2.67
C LYS A 73 14.07 -7.34 2.71
N LEU A 74 13.71 -6.93 3.91
CA LEU A 74 12.96 -5.69 4.12
C LEU A 74 13.86 -4.50 3.78
N THR A 75 13.42 -3.67 2.83
CA THR A 75 14.13 -2.45 2.45
C THR A 75 13.51 -1.17 3.02
N VAL A 76 12.25 -1.25 3.46
CA VAL A 76 11.61 -0.16 4.21
C VAL A 76 12.33 0.07 5.54
N THR A 77 12.63 1.32 5.81
CA THR A 77 13.41 1.78 6.96
C THR A 77 12.54 2.20 8.13
N GLU A 78 13.13 2.27 9.33
CA GLU A 78 12.47 2.79 10.53
C GLU A 78 11.99 4.25 10.34
N ASP A 79 12.76 5.07 9.61
CA ASP A 79 12.39 6.46 9.32
C ASP A 79 11.15 6.55 8.41
N GLU A 80 11.01 5.63 7.45
CA GLU A 80 9.82 5.54 6.59
C GLU A 80 8.60 5.04 7.37
N ILE A 81 8.78 4.11 8.31
CA ILE A 81 7.73 3.67 9.22
C ILE A 81 7.30 4.82 10.14
N ALA A 82 8.26 5.56 10.70
CA ALA A 82 7.99 6.73 11.53
C ALA A 82 7.24 7.81 10.74
N TRP A 83 7.62 8.03 9.48
CA TRP A 83 6.90 8.94 8.58
C TRP A 83 5.44 8.50 8.35
N LEU A 84 5.18 7.20 8.11
CA LEU A 84 3.81 6.68 7.98
C LEU A 84 2.98 6.92 9.25
N LEU A 85 3.56 6.66 10.42
CA LEU A 85 2.90 6.92 11.71
C LEU A 85 2.58 8.40 11.89
N GLU A 86 3.51 9.29 11.52
CA GLU A 86 3.30 10.73 11.56
C GLU A 86 2.13 11.16 10.66
N ARG A 87 2.03 10.59 9.44
CA ARG A 87 0.92 10.86 8.52
C ARG A 87 -0.43 10.38 9.07
N VAL A 88 -0.46 9.22 9.72
CA VAL A 88 -1.67 8.72 10.42
C VAL A 88 -2.09 9.69 11.53
N ASN A 89 -1.14 10.16 12.34
CA ASN A 89 -1.43 11.11 13.41
C ASN A 89 -1.95 12.45 12.88
N ALA A 90 -1.30 13.00 11.84
CA ALA A 90 -1.75 14.24 11.20
C ALA A 90 -3.17 14.10 10.63
N MET A 91 -3.49 12.98 9.98
CA MET A 91 -4.84 12.72 9.46
C MET A 91 -5.87 12.58 10.59
N ASN A 92 -5.50 11.93 11.69
CA ASN A 92 -6.36 11.86 12.87
C ASN A 92 -6.60 13.28 13.42
N GLU A 93 -5.59 14.11 13.60
CA GLU A 93 -5.77 15.50 14.08
C GLU A 93 -6.73 16.32 13.18
N LEU A 94 -6.67 16.11 11.86
CA LEU A 94 -7.57 16.77 10.91
C LEU A 94 -9.02 16.25 10.93
N THR A 95 -9.21 14.97 11.28
CA THR A 95 -10.51 14.28 11.12
C THR A 95 -11.20 13.92 12.44
N TYR A 96 -10.48 14.01 13.55
CA TYR A 96 -10.94 13.59 14.86
C TYR A 96 -11.77 14.69 15.53
N GLU A 97 -13.07 14.45 15.61
CA GLU A 97 -13.95 15.18 16.51
C GLU A 97 -14.08 14.39 17.81
N GLU A 98 -14.01 15.06 18.96
CA GLU A 98 -14.21 14.46 20.28
C GLU A 98 -15.59 13.74 20.31
N ASN A 99 -15.60 12.41 20.16
CA ASN A 99 -16.76 11.48 20.13
C ASN A 99 -17.31 11.01 18.76
N ARG A 100 -16.46 10.75 17.74
CA ARG A 100 -16.96 10.03 16.54
C ARG A 100 -17.30 8.55 16.80
N PRO A 101 -18.47 8.05 16.37
CA PRO A 101 -18.79 6.63 16.35
C PRO A 101 -18.01 5.88 15.26
N PHE A 102 -18.19 4.55 15.19
CA PHE A 102 -17.70 3.71 14.08
C PHE A 102 -18.07 4.33 12.72
N VAL A 103 -17.06 4.57 11.88
CA VAL A 103 -17.22 5.18 10.56
C VAL A 103 -17.46 4.08 9.53
N LEU A 104 -18.53 4.23 8.74
CA LEU A 104 -18.76 3.36 7.58
C LEU A 104 -17.83 3.78 6.44
N PRO A 105 -17.24 2.84 5.67
CA PRO A 105 -16.22 3.13 4.65
C PRO A 105 -16.79 3.74 3.35
N MET A 106 -17.85 4.55 3.45
CA MET A 106 -18.48 5.23 2.32
C MET A 106 -18.54 6.73 2.56
N GLY A 107 -18.28 7.51 1.51
CA GLY A 107 -18.10 8.96 1.56
C GLY A 107 -18.22 9.60 0.17
N THR A 108 -17.49 10.68 -0.08
CA THR A 108 -17.55 11.47 -1.32
C THR A 108 -17.49 10.65 -2.61
N ILE A 109 -18.22 11.15 -3.62
CA ILE A 109 -18.44 10.57 -4.97
C ILE A 109 -17.46 11.19 -5.96
#